data_AF-A0A1L7LKJ0-F1
#
_entry.id   AF-A0A1L7LKJ0-F1
#
_cell.length_a   1.000
_cell.length_b   1.000
_cell.length_c   1.000
_cell.angle_alpha   90.00
_cell.angle_beta   90.00
_cell.angle_gamma   90.00
#
_symmetry.space_group_name_H-M   'P 1'
#
loop_
_entity.id
_entity.type
_entity.pdbx_description
1 polymer ?
#
loop_
_entity_poly.entity_id
_entity_poly.type
_entity_poly.pdbx_seq_one_letter_code
_entity_poly.pdbx_strand_id
1 'polypeptide(L)' 'MDVLKNNYKVKESGGFITAIDGVAQDKKAGRYWMFDVNDKLASKAADKVKVKNGDKIEFYLKVYKGKN' A
#
# COMPACT_ATOMS: atom_id res chain seq x y z
N MET A 1 3.02 -8.20 -1.97
CA MET A 1 4.14 -7.30 -2.33
C MET A 1 4.74 -7.64 -3.69
N ASP A 2 5.02 -8.92 -3.97
CA ASP A 2 5.68 -9.35 -5.22
C ASP A 2 4.98 -8.87 -6.50
N VAL A 3 3.65 -9.00 -6.55
CA VAL A 3 2.84 -8.50 -7.68
C VAL A 3 3.05 -6.99 -7.89
N LEU A 4 3.06 -6.20 -6.81
CA LEU A 4 3.27 -4.76 -6.91
C LEU A 4 4.69 -4.45 -7.43
N LYS A 5 5.72 -5.11 -6.89
CA LYS A 5 7.12 -4.92 -7.31
C LYS A 5 7.39 -5.37 -8.74
N ASN A 6 6.63 -6.34 -9.26
CA ASN A 6 6.73 -6.78 -10.65
C ASN A 6 6.17 -5.76 -11.64
N ASN A 7 5.27 -4.88 -11.21
CA ASN A 7 4.60 -3.90 -12.07
C ASN A 7 5.12 -2.47 -11.86
N TYR A 8 5.63 -2.14 -10.67
CA TYR A 8 5.99 -0.79 -10.26
C TYR A 8 7.29 -0.74 -9.47
N LYS A 9 7.97 0.41 -9.44
CA LYS A 9 9.15 0.64 -8.59
C LYS A 9 8.73 0.95 -7.18
N VAL A 10 8.84 -0.03 -6.29
CA VAL A 10 8.40 0.09 -4.89
C VAL A 10 9.57 0.28 -3.94
N LYS A 11 9.43 1.21 -3.00
CA LYS A 11 10.23 1.24 -1.77
C LYS A 11 9.36 0.81 -0.60
N GLU A 12 9.89 -0.04 0.26
CA GLU A 12 9.20 -0.50 1.47
C GLU A 12 10.12 -0.49 2.68
N SER A 13 9.53 -0.47 3.87
CA SER A 13 10.23 -0.60 5.15
C SER A 13 9.33 -1.37 6.12
N GLY A 14 9.79 -2.55 6.57
CA GLY A 14 9.04 -3.38 7.52
C GLY A 14 7.65 -3.81 7.03
N GLY A 15 7.49 -4.09 5.73
CA GLY A 15 6.21 -4.46 5.12
C GLY A 15 5.30 -3.28 4.75
N PHE A 16 5.68 -2.04 5.10
CA PHE A 16 4.97 -0.83 4.69
C PHE A 16 5.56 -0.22 3.43
N ILE A 17 4.70 0.10 2.47
CA ILE A 17 5.08 0.75 1.22
C ILE A 17 5.40 2.22 1.50
N THR A 18 6.64 2.65 1.29
CA THR A 18 7.08 4.04 1.50
C THR A 18 7.08 4.86 0.23
N ALA A 19 7.21 4.22 -0.94
CA ALA A 19 7.03 4.87 -2.24
C ALA A 19 6.63 3.89 -3.34
N ILE A 20 5.88 4.37 -4.34
CA ILE A 20 5.57 3.67 -5.59
C ILE A 20 5.90 4.64 -6.74
N ASP A 21 6.70 4.21 -7.71
CA ASP A 21 7.12 5.00 -8.89
C ASP A 21 7.65 6.40 -8.55
N GLY A 22 8.40 6.49 -7.44
CA GLY A 22 8.98 7.76 -6.97
C GLY A 22 8.03 8.63 -6.15
N VAL A 23 6.74 8.28 -6.08
CA VAL A 23 5.77 8.97 -5.22
C VAL A 23 5.85 8.44 -3.80
N ALA A 24 6.40 9.25 -2.90
CA ALA A 24 6.63 8.88 -1.51
C ALA A 24 5.45 9.23 -0.58
N GLN A 25 5.40 8.57 0.57
CA GLN A 25 4.52 8.95 1.69
C GLN A 25 4.93 10.30 2.27
N ASP A 26 3.97 11.00 2.87
CA ASP A 26 4.21 12.21 3.66
C ASP A 26 3.83 11.96 5.12
N LYS A 27 4.84 11.58 5.92
CA LYS A 27 4.66 11.32 7.35
C LYS A 27 4.23 12.57 8.12
N LYS A 28 4.63 13.77 7.68
CA LYS A 28 4.27 15.04 8.36
C LYS A 28 2.79 15.35 8.14
N ALA A 29 2.28 15.13 6.93
CA ALA A 29 0.87 15.26 6.62
C ALA A 29 0.03 14.03 7.02
N GLY A 30 0.65 13.00 7.63
CA GLY A 30 0.01 11.73 7.95
C GLY A 30 -0.53 10.99 6.72
N ARG A 31 0.06 11.20 5.53
CA ARG A 31 -0.36 10.59 4.26
C ARG A 31 0.48 9.35 3.98
N TYR A 32 -0.18 8.20 3.97
CA TYR A 32 0.44 6.89 3.81
C TYR A 32 -0.13 6.15 2.61
N TRP A 33 0.67 5.24 2.07
CA TRP A 33 0.23 4.30 1.04
C TRP A 33 -0.67 3.25 1.69
N MET A 34 -1.91 3.21 1.24
CA MET A 34 -2.92 2.22 1.58
C MET A 34 -3.24 1.41 0.32
N PHE A 35 -3.91 0.28 0.52
CA PHE A 35 -4.38 -0.51 -0.61
C PHE A 35 -5.67 -1.25 -0.28
N ASP A 36 -6.48 -1.41 -1.31
CA ASP A 36 -7.70 -2.18 -1.28
C ASP A 36 -7.50 -3.47 -2.09
N VAL A 37 -8.12 -4.56 -1.63
CA VAL A 37 -8.20 -5.82 -2.36
C VAL A 37 -9.67 -6.11 -2.59
N ASN A 38 -10.08 -6.20 -3.85
CA ASN A 38 -11.48 -6.34 -4.26
C ASN A 38 -12.39 -5.30 -3.58
N ASP A 39 -11.98 -4.04 -3.68
CA ASP A 39 -12.67 -2.85 -3.15
C ASP A 39 -12.86 -2.85 -1.62
N LYS A 40 -12.07 -3.67 -0.90
CA LYS A 40 -12.03 -3.71 0.57
C LYS A 40 -10.66 -3.29 1.08
N LEU A 41 -10.65 -2.36 2.02
CA LEU A 41 -9.42 -1.91 2.68
C LEU A 41 -8.69 -3.09 3.32
N ALA A 42 -7.41 -3.26 2.96
CA ALA A 42 -6.58 -4.28 3.56
C ALA A 42 -6.30 -3.94 5.03
N SER A 43 -6.57 -4.90 5.92
CA SER A 43 -6.26 -4.80 7.35
C SER A 43 -4.85 -5.27 7.71
N LYS A 44 -4.10 -5.80 6.74
CA LYS A 44 -2.76 -6.34 6.89
C LYS A 44 -1.77 -5.58 6.00
N ALA A 45 -0.50 -5.61 6.38
CA ALA A 45 0.59 -5.08 5.55
C ALA A 45 0.69 -5.84 4.21
N ALA A 46 1.18 -5.17 3.17
CA ALA A 46 1.14 -5.67 1.78
C ALA A 46 2.03 -6.91 1.54
N ASP A 47 3.01 -7.16 2.41
CA ASP A 47 3.84 -8.37 2.46
C ASP A 47 3.08 -9.58 3.06
N LYS A 48 2.08 -9.33 3.91
CA LYS A 48 1.27 -10.35 4.59
C LYS A 48 -0.05 -10.66 3.88
N VAL A 49 -0.36 -9.96 2.80
CA VAL A 49 -1.57 -10.21 2.01
C VAL A 49 -1.26 -11.20 0.89
N LYS A 50 -1.98 -12.32 0.90
CA LYS A 50 -2.01 -13.27 -0.21
C LYS A 50 -3.17 -12.91 -1.13
N VAL A 51 -2.85 -12.77 -2.42
CA VAL A 51 -3.82 -12.50 -3.48
C VAL A 51 -3.86 -13.68 -4.43
N LYS A 52 -4.99 -13.88 -5.09
CA LYS A 52 -5.18 -14.88 -6.13
C LYS A 52 -5.36 -14.20 -7.49
N ASN A 53 -5.20 -14.99 -8.55
CA ASN A 53 -5.44 -14.50 -9.90
C ASN A 53 -6.89 -14.02 -10.03
N GLY A 54 -7.08 -12.85 -10.65
CA GLY A 54 -8.37 -12.17 -10.74
C GLY A 54 -8.71 -11.21 -9.59
N ASP A 55 -7.91 -11.16 -8.52
CA ASP A 55 -8.10 -10.12 -7.50
C ASP A 55 -7.69 -8.75 -8.04
N LYS A 56 -8.54 -7.75 -7.79
CA LYS A 56 -8.23 -6.34 -8.08
C LYS A 56 -7.53 -5.73 -6.88
N ILE A 57 -6.35 -5.15 -7.09
CA ILE A 57 -5.60 -4.45 -6.05
C ILE A 57 -5.43 -3.00 -6.46
N GLU A 58 -5.84 -2.08 -5.59
CA GLU A 58 -5.73 -0.64 -5.83
C GLU A 58 -4.87 -0.01 -4.76
N PHE A 59 -3.81 0.69 -5.16
CA PHE A 59 -2.90 1.40 -4.25
C PHE A 59 -3.16 2.90 -4.33
N TYR A 60 -3.30 3.54 -3.19
CA TYR A 60 -3.57 4.98 -3.12
C TYR A 60 -2.96 5.62 -1.88
N LEU A 61 -2.70 6.92 -1.96
CA LEU A 61 -2.27 7.71 -0.81
C LEU A 61 -3.49 8.20 -0.04
N LYS A 62 -3.53 7.90 1.27
CA LYS A 62 -4.60 8.36 2.16
C LYS A 62 -4.02 8.99 3.41
N VAL A 63 -4.63 10.09 3.83
CA VAL A 63 -4.31 10.70 5.13
C VAL A 63 -4.91 9.80 6.22
N TYR A 64 -4.04 9.14 6.97
CA TYR A 64 -4.42 8.38 8.16
C TYR A 64 -4.38 9.31 9.36
N LYS A 65 -5.57 9.81 9.75
CA LYS A 65 -5.76 10.41 11.06
C LYS A 65 -5.96 9.26 12.03
N GLY A 66 -4.91 8.87 12.75
CA GLY A 66 -5.06 7.99 13.90
C GLY A 66 -6.17 8.56 14.80
N LYS A 67 -7.08 7.72 15.28
CA LYS A 67 -8.11 8.15 16.23
C LYS A 67 -7.40 8.80 17.42
N ASN A 68 -7.55 10.12 17.54
CA ASN A 68 -7.31 10.83 18.79
C ASN A 68 -8.35 10.39 19.82
#